data_AF-A0A0F9DA96-F1
#
_entry.id   AF-A0A0F9DA96-F1
#
_cell.length_a   1.000
_cell.length_b   1.000
_cell.length_c   1.000
_cell.angle_alpha   90.00
_cell.angle_beta   90.00
_cell.angle_gamma   90.00
#
_symmetry.space_group_name_H-M   'P 1'
#
loop_
_entity.id
_entity.type
_entity.pdbx_description
1 polymer ?
#
loop_
_entity_poly.entity_id
_entity_poly.type
_entity_poly.pdbx_seq_one_letter_code
_entity_poly.pdbx_strand_id
1 'polypeptide(L)'
;WQKWCTVNYIVDPEKFFGSADYMLQVILQSADEGSGSSDTSDSKAETVEPGKRVYTGHPWSLLIVEDSDEFLTADAKKRSGQSMSRLLNLTSGFIGQGLNTLVLITTNEPLDNIHKALQREGRCMANVEFGELTQEEGQAWAETQKAHPLVEGSHSIADLYALSRERRQVRTGPVKPKMGFAVRS
;
A
#
# COMPACT_ATOMS: atom_id res chain seq x y z
N TRP A 1 -8.74 6.87 -11.91
CA TRP A 1 -7.43 7.19 -11.29
C TRP A 1 -6.30 7.08 -12.31
N GLN A 2 -6.25 6.03 -13.15
CA GLN A 2 -5.21 5.87 -14.20
C GLN A 2 -4.96 7.10 -15.10
N LYS A 3 -5.98 7.91 -15.38
CA LYS A 3 -5.84 9.11 -16.22
C LYS A 3 -5.02 10.25 -15.60
N TRP A 4 -4.76 10.22 -14.30
CA TRP A 4 -4.08 11.30 -13.58
C TRP A 4 -2.96 10.80 -12.66
N CYS A 5 -2.75 9.49 -12.57
CA CYS A 5 -1.77 8.87 -11.69
C CYS A 5 -1.11 7.66 -12.35
N THR A 6 0.22 7.68 -12.43
CA THR A 6 1.07 6.55 -12.80
C THR A 6 1.34 5.72 -11.54
N VAL A 7 1.25 4.39 -11.63
CA VAL A 7 1.45 3.49 -10.49
C VAL A 7 2.69 2.63 -10.72
N ASN A 8 3.60 2.64 -9.74
CA ASN A 8 4.81 1.83 -9.73
C ASN A 8 4.82 0.88 -8.55
N TYR A 9 5.10 -0.39 -8.81
CA TYR A 9 5.23 -1.41 -7.77
C TYR A 9 6.71 -1.65 -7.47
N ILE A 10 7.11 -1.43 -6.22
CA ILE A 10 8.45 -1.68 -5.70
C ILE A 10 8.37 -2.92 -4.83
N VAL A 11 8.97 -4.01 -5.31
CA VAL A 11 9.02 -5.31 -4.63
C VAL A 11 10.31 -5.53 -3.84
N ASP A 12 11.27 -4.62 -3.98
CA ASP A 12 12.57 -4.67 -3.31
C ASP A 12 12.88 -3.36 -2.54
N PRO A 13 12.13 -3.06 -1.46
CA PRO A 13 12.21 -1.78 -0.76
C PRO A 13 13.61 -1.42 -0.30
N GLU A 14 14.36 -2.41 0.20
CA GLU A 14 15.72 -2.20 0.68
C GLU A 14 16.68 -1.71 -0.41
N LYS A 15 16.60 -2.29 -1.62
CA LYS A 15 17.44 -1.88 -2.75
C LYS A 15 17.01 -0.54 -3.30
N PHE A 16 15.69 -0.34 -3.40
CA PHE A 16 15.10 0.92 -3.85
C PHE A 16 15.52 2.09 -2.98
N PHE A 17 15.35 1.99 -1.65
CA PHE A 17 15.78 3.05 -0.75
C PHE A 17 17.28 3.05 -0.47
N GLY A 18 17.97 1.93 -0.68
CA GLY A 18 19.41 1.80 -0.52
C GLY A 18 20.20 2.53 -1.61
N SER A 19 19.69 2.56 -2.85
CA SER A 19 20.35 3.15 -4.02
C SER A 19 19.65 4.43 -4.49
N ALA A 20 20.36 5.56 -4.43
CA ALA A 20 19.83 6.85 -4.89
C ALA A 20 19.59 6.87 -6.42
N ASP A 21 20.48 6.24 -7.20
CA ASP A 21 20.39 6.20 -8.66
C ASP A 21 19.19 5.38 -9.11
N TYR A 22 18.96 4.22 -8.49
CA TYR A 22 17.80 3.37 -8.79
C TYR A 22 16.49 4.11 -8.49
N MET A 23 16.41 4.72 -7.31
CA MET A 23 15.24 5.50 -6.91
C MET A 23 14.95 6.65 -7.88
N LEU A 24 15.97 7.43 -8.23
CA LEU A 24 15.81 8.57 -9.13
C LEU A 24 15.41 8.12 -10.54
N GLN A 25 16.00 7.04 -11.04
CA GLN A 25 15.66 6.47 -12.34
C GLN A 25 14.17 6.10 -12.42
N VAL A 26 13.64 5.38 -11.42
CA VAL A 26 12.22 4.98 -11.39
C VAL A 26 11.31 6.20 -11.32
N ILE A 27 11.65 7.16 -10.45
CA ILE A 27 10.84 8.38 -10.27
C ILE A 27 10.83 9.24 -11.54
N LEU A 28 11.98 9.47 -12.18
CA LEU A 28 12.08 10.29 -13.39
C LEU A 28 11.40 9.61 -14.58
N GLN A 29 11.59 8.30 -14.75
CA GLN A 29 10.89 7.54 -15.80
C GLN A 29 9.37 7.65 -15.65
N SER A 30 8.87 7.57 -14.41
CA SER A 30 7.43 7.73 -14.12
C SER A 30 6.89 9.12 -14.46
N ALA A 31 7.72 10.16 -14.26
CA ALA A 31 7.37 11.53 -14.58
C ALA A 31 7.33 11.78 -16.10
N ASP A 32 8.26 11.17 -16.85
CA ASP A 32 8.34 11.27 -18.30
C ASP A 32 7.19 10.53 -19.00
N GLU A 33 6.84 9.32 -18.54
CA GLU A 33 5.73 8.52 -19.09
C GLU A 33 4.37 9.24 -18.97
N GLY A 34 4.22 10.11 -17.98
CA GLY A 34 3.03 10.93 -17.80
C GLY A 34 3.00 12.21 -18.65
N SER A 35 4.13 12.63 -19.22
CA SER A 35 4.24 13.82 -20.06
C SER A 35 3.92 13.55 -21.54
N GLY A 36 3.87 12.28 -21.95
CA GLY A 36 3.74 11.83 -23.34
C GLY A 36 2.35 11.93 -23.97
N SER A 37 1.38 12.65 -23.39
CA SER A 37 0.04 12.84 -23.99
C SER A 37 -0.34 14.30 -24.25
N SER A 38 0.62 15.24 -24.25
CA SER A 38 0.40 16.56 -24.83
C SER A 38 0.89 16.60 -26.27
N ASP A 39 0.23 15.86 -27.15
CA ASP A 39 0.30 16.14 -28.57
C ASP A 39 -0.25 17.55 -28.81
N THR A 40 0.62 18.38 -29.36
CA THR A 40 0.33 19.74 -29.79
C THR A 40 -0.43 19.67 -31.11
N SER A 41 -1.77 19.67 -31.07
CA SER A 41 -2.59 20.24 -32.15
C SER A 41 -4.05 20.35 -31.72
N ASP A 42 -4.64 21.50 -32.02
CA ASP A 42 -6.04 21.89 -31.89
C ASP A 42 -6.56 22.26 -30.50
N SER A 43 -6.44 23.57 -30.25
CA SER A 43 -7.39 24.39 -29.49
C SER A 43 -8.85 24.13 -29.90
N LYS A 44 -9.45 23.04 -29.41
CA LYS A 44 -10.90 22.92 -29.29
C LYS A 44 -11.26 23.13 -27.84
N ALA A 45 -11.91 24.25 -27.58
CA ALA A 45 -12.53 24.54 -26.29
C ALA A 45 -13.54 23.44 -25.97
N GLU A 46 -13.12 22.45 -25.18
CA GLU A 46 -14.02 21.48 -24.58
C GLU A 46 -14.90 22.23 -23.58
N THR A 47 -16.21 22.13 -23.79
CA THR A 47 -17.25 22.64 -22.90
C THR A 47 -17.10 21.96 -21.54
N VAL A 48 -16.44 22.63 -20.60
CA VAL A 48 -16.30 22.15 -19.22
C VAL A 48 -17.69 22.13 -18.59
N GLU A 49 -18.21 20.95 -18.29
CA GLU A 49 -19.44 20.84 -17.51
C GLU A 49 -19.27 21.53 -16.14
N PRO A 50 -20.21 22.41 -15.73
CA PRO A 50 -20.08 23.14 -14.49
C PRO A 50 -20.08 22.17 -13.30
N GLY A 51 -18.92 22.00 -12.67
CA GLY A 51 -18.73 21.19 -11.46
C GLY A 51 -17.61 20.15 -11.52
N LYS A 52 -17.06 19.84 -12.70
CA LYS A 52 -15.97 18.85 -12.82
C LYS A 52 -14.61 19.55 -12.78
N ARG A 53 -13.92 19.48 -11.62
CA ARG A 53 -12.51 19.90 -11.53
C ARG A 53 -11.64 18.92 -12.31
N VAL A 54 -11.15 19.35 -13.47
CA VAL A 54 -10.15 18.62 -14.26
C VAL A 54 -8.77 19.05 -13.76
N TYR A 55 -7.95 18.10 -13.33
CA TYR A 55 -6.57 18.35 -12.92
C TYR A 55 -5.70 18.53 -14.19
N THR A 56 -5.06 19.69 -14.33
CA THR A 56 -4.23 20.06 -15.50
C THR A 56 -2.73 20.11 -15.18
N GLY A 57 -2.33 19.65 -13.99
CA GLY A 57 -0.92 19.60 -13.57
C GLY A 57 -0.20 18.34 -14.03
N HIS A 58 1.08 18.21 -13.68
CA HIS A 58 1.86 17.01 -13.93
C HIS A 58 1.20 15.79 -13.26
N PRO A 59 1.08 14.64 -13.94
CA PRO A 59 0.43 13.46 -13.39
C PRO A 59 1.09 13.02 -12.09
N TRP A 60 0.28 12.52 -11.17
CA TRP A 60 0.75 11.99 -9.90
C TRP A 60 1.52 10.68 -10.13
N SER A 61 2.49 10.39 -9.27
CA SER A 61 3.15 9.09 -9.24
C SER A 61 2.87 8.41 -7.92
N LEU A 62 2.20 7.25 -7.94
CA LEU A 62 1.98 6.41 -6.77
C LEU A 62 3.02 5.29 -6.74
N LEU A 63 3.90 5.34 -5.75
CA LEU A 63 4.85 4.28 -5.45
C LEU A 63 4.22 3.35 -4.42
N ILE A 64 3.94 2.11 -4.82
CA ILE A 64 3.48 1.04 -3.94
C ILE A 64 4.72 0.25 -3.54
N VAL A 65 5.13 0.40 -2.29
CA VAL A 65 6.27 -0.29 -1.71
C VAL A 65 5.73 -1.49 -0.93
N GLU A 66 5.91 -2.68 -1.51
CA GLU A 66 5.40 -3.92 -0.93
C GLU A 66 6.37 -4.50 0.10
N ASP A 67 5.85 -5.22 1.08
CA ASP A 67 6.62 -6.04 2.04
C ASP A 67 7.81 -5.28 2.67
N SER A 68 7.49 -4.15 3.30
CA SER A 68 8.50 -3.24 3.87
C SER A 68 8.85 -3.54 5.33
N ASP A 69 8.58 -4.76 5.80
CA ASP A 69 8.72 -5.18 7.20
C ASP A 69 10.14 -4.90 7.72
N GLU A 70 11.17 -5.34 6.99
CA GLU A 70 12.58 -5.15 7.37
C GLU A 70 13.02 -3.67 7.35
N PHE A 71 12.36 -2.87 6.52
CA PHE A 71 12.71 -1.47 6.28
C PHE A 71 12.07 -0.50 7.30
N LEU A 72 10.89 -0.81 7.84
CA LEU A 72 10.09 0.14 8.65
C LEU A 72 10.35 0.08 10.16
N THR A 73 10.99 -0.98 10.66
CA THR A 73 11.18 -1.21 12.10
C THR A 73 12.08 -0.15 12.76
N ALA A 74 11.88 0.08 14.06
CA ALA A 74 12.65 1.08 14.84
C ALA A 74 14.18 0.85 14.81
N ASP A 75 14.64 -0.41 14.70
CA ASP A 75 16.05 -0.79 14.58
C ASP A 75 16.63 -0.55 13.17
N ALA A 76 15.79 -0.28 12.17
CA ALA A 76 16.23 0.05 10.81
C ALA A 76 17.14 1.28 10.79
N LYS A 77 17.07 2.20 11.77
CA LYS A 77 17.97 3.35 11.84
C LYS A 77 19.45 2.96 11.98
N LYS A 78 19.76 1.84 12.66
CA LYS A 78 21.15 1.36 12.84
C LYS A 78 21.69 0.61 11.63
N ARG A 79 20.83 -0.03 10.82
CA ARG A 79 21.21 -0.81 9.62
C ARG A 79 21.00 -0.05 8.29
N SER A 80 20.05 0.87 8.26
CA SER A 80 19.42 1.44 7.06
C SER A 80 19.14 2.95 7.18
N GLY A 81 19.84 3.66 8.07
CA GLY A 81 19.59 5.09 8.37
C GLY A 81 19.62 6.01 7.13
N GLN A 82 20.43 5.67 6.12
CA GLN A 82 20.48 6.38 4.84
C GLN A 82 19.22 6.15 3.99
N SER A 83 18.71 4.93 3.94
CA SER A 83 17.52 4.54 3.19
C SER A 83 16.26 5.20 3.76
N MET A 84 16.15 5.24 5.09
CA MET A 84 15.07 5.96 5.77
C MET A 84 15.13 7.47 5.52
N SER A 85 16.33 8.07 5.55
CA SER A 85 16.48 9.49 5.21
C SER A 85 16.05 9.77 3.77
N ARG A 86 16.32 8.84 2.84
CA ARG A 86 15.88 8.98 1.44
C ARG A 86 14.37 8.91 1.30
N LEU A 87 13.69 7.96 1.97
CA LEU A 87 12.22 7.93 2.00
C LEU A 87 11.65 9.24 2.57
N LEU A 88 12.18 9.74 3.68
CA LEU A 88 11.71 10.99 4.26
C LEU A 88 11.96 12.17 3.31
N ASN A 89 13.09 12.22 2.62
CA ASN A 89 13.38 13.28 1.64
C ASN A 89 12.50 13.17 0.39
N LEU A 90 12.11 11.96 0.00
CA LEU A 90 11.17 11.75 -1.09
C LEU A 90 9.78 12.31 -0.76
N THR A 91 9.30 12.09 0.47
CA THR A 91 7.95 12.51 0.90
C THR A 91 7.89 13.94 1.42
N SER A 92 9.01 14.52 1.88
CA SER A 92 9.05 15.87 2.49
C SER A 92 9.94 16.89 1.78
N GLY A 93 10.74 16.46 0.79
CA GLY A 93 11.71 17.31 0.11
C GLY A 93 11.24 17.90 -1.22
N PHE A 94 12.14 18.66 -1.83
CA PHE A 94 11.97 19.35 -3.13
C PHE A 94 11.50 18.42 -4.26
N ILE A 95 11.89 17.13 -4.20
CA ILE A 95 11.47 16.09 -5.14
C ILE A 95 9.99 15.73 -4.97
N GLY A 96 9.51 15.58 -3.73
CA GLY A 96 8.10 15.28 -3.44
C GLY A 96 7.15 16.42 -3.79
N GLN A 97 7.59 17.67 -3.61
CA GLN A 97 6.82 18.86 -4.00
C GLN A 97 6.88 19.14 -5.51
N GLY A 98 7.94 18.70 -6.19
CA GLY A 98 8.10 18.88 -7.64
C GLY A 98 7.47 17.78 -8.51
N LEU A 99 7.28 16.56 -7.98
CA LEU A 99 6.93 15.36 -8.76
C LEU A 99 5.61 14.70 -8.36
N ASN A 100 4.72 15.39 -7.64
CA ASN A 100 3.38 14.89 -7.25
C ASN A 100 3.40 13.42 -6.82
N THR A 101 4.29 13.07 -5.89
CA THR A 101 4.57 11.68 -5.53
C THR A 101 3.80 11.27 -4.27
N LEU A 102 3.07 10.17 -4.37
CA LEU A 102 2.45 9.46 -3.26
C LEU A 102 3.23 8.17 -2.99
N VAL A 103 3.43 7.85 -1.72
CA VAL A 103 4.05 6.58 -1.31
C VAL A 103 3.03 5.81 -0.49
N LEU A 104 2.66 4.63 -0.97
CA LEU A 104 1.90 3.62 -0.24
C LEU A 104 2.89 2.55 0.20
N ILE A 105 2.88 2.21 1.49
CA ILE A 105 3.76 1.19 2.03
C ILE A 105 2.89 0.09 2.63
N THR A 106 3.16 -1.16 2.26
CA THR A 106 2.54 -2.33 2.89
C THR A 106 3.52 -2.98 3.85
N THR A 107 3.01 -3.44 4.99
CA THR A 107 3.80 -4.12 6.01
C THR A 107 2.89 -4.97 6.90
N ASN A 108 3.44 -6.06 7.43
CA ASN A 108 2.82 -6.86 8.49
C ASN A 108 3.28 -6.41 9.89
N GLU A 109 4.16 -5.41 9.99
CA GLU A 109 4.60 -4.87 11.26
C GLU A 109 3.50 -4.00 11.91
N PRO A 110 3.25 -4.16 13.22
CA PRO A 110 2.34 -3.29 13.96
C PRO A 110 2.70 -1.81 13.79
N LEU A 111 1.69 -0.94 13.67
CA LEU A 111 1.89 0.50 13.48
C LEU A 111 2.75 1.12 14.60
N ASP A 112 2.68 0.61 15.83
CA ASP A 112 3.48 1.08 16.96
C ASP A 112 4.99 0.86 16.77
N ASN A 113 5.39 -0.12 15.95
CA ASN A 113 6.78 -0.44 15.63
C ASN A 113 7.35 0.44 14.51
N ILE A 114 6.49 1.13 13.76
CA ILE A 114 6.89 1.98 12.63
C ILE A 114 7.52 3.27 13.17
N HIS A 115 8.61 3.70 12.54
CA HIS A 115 9.33 4.90 12.98
C HIS A 115 8.45 6.17 12.97
N LYS A 116 8.32 6.81 14.14
CA LYS A 116 7.47 8.00 14.38
C LYS A 116 7.60 9.12 13.35
N ALA A 117 8.78 9.34 12.76
CA ALA A 117 8.97 10.39 11.75
C ALA A 117 8.14 10.19 10.47
N LEU A 118 7.73 8.95 10.15
CA LEU A 118 6.78 8.68 9.07
C LEU A 118 5.35 9.00 9.52
N GLN A 119 4.98 8.61 10.73
CA GLN A 119 3.63 8.78 11.29
C GLN A 119 3.26 10.22 11.66
N ARG A 120 4.18 11.18 11.55
CA ARG A 120 3.92 12.58 11.91
C ARG A 120 2.83 13.16 11.01
N GLU A 121 1.93 13.90 11.64
CA GLU A 121 0.96 14.74 10.94
C GLU A 121 1.68 15.68 9.97
N GLY A 122 1.17 15.77 8.73
CA GLY A 122 1.80 16.50 7.63
C GLY A 122 2.81 15.70 6.79
N ARG A 123 3.12 14.45 7.15
CA ARG A 123 3.93 13.51 6.33
C ARG A 123 3.16 12.23 5.98
N CYS A 124 2.43 11.67 6.95
CA CYS A 124 1.51 10.57 6.68
C CYS A 124 0.10 11.11 6.46
N MET A 125 -0.52 10.71 5.35
CA MET A 125 -1.91 11.06 5.04
C MET A 125 -2.90 10.14 5.74
N ALA A 126 -2.59 8.85 5.85
CA ALA A 126 -3.45 7.85 6.46
C ALA A 126 -2.63 6.63 6.91
N ASN A 127 -2.94 6.12 8.09
CA ASN A 127 -2.56 4.78 8.52
C ASN A 127 -3.82 3.91 8.45
N VAL A 128 -3.75 2.80 7.73
CA VAL A 128 -4.87 1.87 7.57
C VAL A 128 -4.42 0.52 8.09
N GLU A 129 -5.06 0.07 9.16
CA GLU A 129 -4.82 -1.24 9.74
C GLU A 129 -5.87 -2.22 9.24
N PHE A 130 -5.42 -3.41 8.85
CA PHE A 130 -6.28 -4.52 8.45
C PHE A 130 -6.34 -5.53 9.59
N GLY A 131 -7.36 -5.39 10.44
CA GLY A 131 -7.63 -6.30 11.54
C GLY A 131 -8.40 -7.55 11.13
N GLU A 132 -8.72 -8.39 12.12
CA GLU A 132 -9.68 -9.47 11.95
C GLU A 132 -11.08 -8.92 11.72
N LEU A 133 -11.82 -9.55 10.81
CA LEU A 133 -13.24 -9.29 10.62
C LEU A 133 -14.02 -9.93 11.76
N THR A 134 -15.07 -9.26 12.23
CA THR A 134 -16.01 -9.87 13.18
C THR A 134 -16.70 -11.08 12.54
N GLN A 135 -17.39 -11.89 13.36
CA GLN A 135 -18.16 -13.01 12.84
C GLN A 135 -19.20 -12.55 11.81
N GLU A 136 -19.89 -11.45 12.07
CA GLU A 136 -20.89 -10.87 11.17
C GLU A 136 -20.26 -10.36 9.87
N GLU A 137 -19.13 -9.66 9.96
CA GLU A 137 -18.39 -9.17 8.79
C GLU A 137 -17.82 -10.32 7.96
N GLY A 138 -17.30 -11.37 8.60
CA GLY A 138 -16.80 -12.56 7.93
C GLY A 138 -17.91 -13.36 7.24
N GLN A 139 -19.09 -13.45 7.86
CA GLN A 139 -20.27 -14.06 7.27
C GLN A 139 -20.75 -13.26 6.04
N ALA A 140 -20.85 -11.93 6.17
CA ALA A 140 -21.20 -11.05 5.05
C ALA A 140 -20.19 -11.15 3.91
N TRP A 141 -18.88 -11.16 4.22
CA TRP A 141 -17.83 -11.38 3.24
C TRP A 141 -18.01 -12.71 2.51
N ALA A 142 -18.28 -13.80 3.23
CA ALA A 142 -18.46 -15.13 2.63
C ALA A 142 -19.67 -15.17 1.67
N GLU A 143 -20.77 -14.53 2.04
CA GLU A 143 -21.95 -14.37 1.17
C GLU A 143 -21.60 -13.64 -0.13
N THR A 144 -20.77 -12.58 -0.08
CA THR A 144 -20.32 -11.89 -1.30
C THR A 144 -19.49 -12.79 -2.21
N GLN A 145 -18.71 -13.71 -1.65
CA GLN A 145 -17.90 -14.66 -2.39
C GLN A 145 -18.72 -15.87 -2.90
N LYS A 146 -20.03 -15.90 -2.66
CA LYS A 146 -20.92 -17.06 -2.93
C LYS A 146 -20.40 -18.35 -2.27
N ALA A 147 -19.70 -18.19 -1.15
CA ALA A 147 -19.20 -19.28 -0.34
C ALA A 147 -20.09 -19.43 0.91
N HIS A 148 -20.21 -20.66 1.43
CA HIS A 148 -20.97 -20.93 2.65
C HIS A 148 -20.12 -21.66 3.71
N PRO A 149 -18.92 -21.13 4.07
CA PRO A 149 -18.19 -21.65 5.22
C PRO A 149 -18.96 -21.35 6.51
N LEU A 150 -18.79 -22.20 7.52
CA LEU A 150 -19.17 -21.86 8.88
C LEU A 150 -18.14 -20.88 9.44
N VAL A 151 -18.53 -19.62 9.66
CA VAL A 151 -17.68 -18.59 10.27
C VAL A 151 -18.01 -18.50 11.76
N GLU A 152 -17.06 -18.88 12.63
CA GLU A 152 -17.19 -18.81 14.09
C GLU A 152 -16.11 -17.92 14.72
N GLY A 153 -16.50 -16.80 15.33
CA GLY A 153 -15.54 -15.84 15.90
C GLY A 153 -14.81 -14.99 14.84
N SER A 154 -13.83 -14.23 15.30
CA SER A 154 -13.07 -13.29 14.47
C SER A 154 -12.03 -13.98 13.60
N HIS A 155 -11.89 -13.51 12.36
CA HIS A 155 -11.01 -14.13 11.37
C HIS A 155 -10.33 -13.08 10.48
N SER A 156 -9.08 -13.35 10.10
CA SER A 156 -8.47 -12.62 8.99
C SER A 156 -9.12 -12.98 7.66
N ILE A 157 -9.01 -12.11 6.65
CA ILE A 157 -9.44 -12.41 5.28
C ILE A 157 -8.74 -13.68 4.76
N ALA A 158 -7.47 -13.91 5.14
CA ALA A 158 -6.73 -15.10 4.76
C ALA A 158 -7.32 -16.38 5.37
N ASP A 159 -7.78 -16.34 6.63
CA ASP A 159 -8.47 -17.46 7.25
C ASP A 159 -9.83 -17.73 6.58
N LEU A 160 -10.58 -16.68 6.22
CA LEU A 160 -11.86 -16.84 5.52
C LEU A 160 -11.69 -17.45 4.12
N TYR A 161 -10.68 -17.02 3.36
CA TYR A 161 -10.28 -17.69 2.12
C TYR A 161 -9.84 -19.14 2.35
N ALA A 162 -9.20 -19.42 3.49
CA ALA A 162 -8.79 -20.76 3.83
C ALA A 162 -9.97 -21.68 4.16
N LEU A 163 -11.06 -21.15 4.72
CA LEU A 163 -12.30 -21.85 5.00
C LEU A 163 -13.15 -22.09 3.75
N SER A 164 -13.12 -21.18 2.78
CA SER A 164 -13.95 -21.25 1.56
C SER A 164 -13.36 -22.11 0.44
N ARG A 165 -12.05 -22.35 0.42
CA ARG A 165 -11.38 -23.12 -0.64
C ARG A 165 -11.62 -24.64 -0.52
N GLU A 166 -11.84 -25.28 -1.67
CA GLU A 166 -11.89 -26.76 -1.76
C GLU A 166 -10.51 -27.41 -1.57
N ARG A 167 -9.47 -26.78 -2.12
CA ARG A 167 -8.09 -27.29 -2.07
C ARG A 167 -7.43 -26.85 -0.77
N ARG A 168 -7.25 -27.80 0.15
CA ARG A 168 -6.55 -27.56 1.42
C ARG A 168 -5.03 -27.64 1.25
N GLN A 169 -4.32 -26.95 2.12
CA GLN A 169 -2.87 -27.04 2.22
C GLN A 169 -2.45 -28.50 2.42
N VAL A 170 -1.50 -28.99 1.62
CA VAL A 170 -0.89 -30.30 1.83
C VAL A 170 -0.12 -30.25 3.14
N ARG A 171 -0.58 -30.99 4.14
CA ARG A 171 0.08 -31.12 5.45
C ARG A 171 0.59 -32.54 5.60
N THR A 172 1.89 -32.69 5.80
CA THR A 172 2.55 -33.98 6.06
C THR A 172 2.73 -34.25 7.56
N GLY A 173 2.41 -33.28 8.43
CA GLY A 173 2.51 -33.38 9.88
C GLY A 173 1.17 -33.23 10.61
N PRO A 174 1.11 -33.58 11.92
CA PRO A 174 -0.12 -33.52 12.71
C PRO A 174 -0.63 -32.08 12.83
N VAL A 175 -1.95 -31.90 12.66
CA VAL A 175 -2.61 -30.60 12.83
C VAL A 175 -2.69 -30.28 14.32
N LYS A 176 -1.96 -29.26 14.78
CA LYS A 176 -2.21 -28.69 16.11
C LYS A 176 -3.56 -27.97 16.09
N PRO A 177 -4.53 -28.33 16.94
CA PRO A 177 -5.76 -27.55 17.06
C PRO A 177 -5.40 -26.13 17.55
N LYS A 178 -5.96 -25.10 16.90
CA LYS A 178 -5.91 -23.73 17.43
C LYS A 178 -6.75 -23.73 18.72
N MET A 179 -6.09 -23.56 19.87
CA MET A 179 -6.73 -23.57 21.18
C MET A 179 -7.40 -22.21 21.40
N GLY A 180 -8.67 -22.07 21.04
CA GLY A 180 -9.48 -20.88 21.31
C GLY A 180 -10.06 -20.94 22.72
N PHE A 181 -9.67 -19.99 23.58
CA PHE A 181 -10.35 -19.75 24.86
C PHE A 181 -11.72 -19.11 24.59
N ALA A 182 -12.77 -19.91 24.60
CA ALA A 182 -14.14 -19.40 24.72
C ALA A 182 -14.34 -18.92 26.17
N VAL A 183 -14.18 -17.62 26.41
CA VAL A 183 -14.73 -17.01 27.63
C VAL A 183 -16.23 -16.87 27.39
N ARG A 184 -17.00 -17.85 27.86
CA ARG A 184 -18.44 -17.68 28.08
C ARG A 184 -18.62 -16.70 29.25
N SER A 185 -19.20 -15.54 28.99
CA SER A 185 -19.85 -14.70 30.00
C SER A 185 -21.31 -14.56 29.61
#